data_AF-A0A2S7E929-F1
#
_entry.id   AF-A0A2S7E929-F1
#
_cell.length_a   1.000
_cell.length_b   1.000
_cell.length_c   1.000
_cell.angle_alpha   90.00
_cell.angle_beta   90.00
_cell.angle_gamma   90.00
#
_symmetry.space_group_name_H-M   'P 1'
#
loop_
_entity.id
_entity.type
_entity.pdbx_description
1 polymer ?
#
loop_
_entity_poly.entity_id
_entity_poly.type
_entity_poly.pdbx_seq_one_letter_code
_entity_poly.pdbx_strand_id
1 'polypeptide(L)'
;MYHPGNQTDSSIVQFLSQSLSNNAYYSEHHLRERAQSYVSNIEAEKVLIANATCAMKDITSFSHKQAEWLCHIERGLWKYEPALECRDRNKLGDEVLGLEKPGEDSPYAKSRPWKLSDQAASAFTMILKGQSGPFTEEQVKTGFELSQEGQLLAGRLNIQPRKSYRKKNRHDANRLGTHSTKTLSGMDLSMDVGTSIRDALQVPVMSGTSGTSSDVVIAARYAAMQLGVRWSAPELTMDQAKNALIDLSLEFFRQQGPAVVMAVRMNAIREKQGLPYKDVEKSQVFTHSYAEIHSGILLTLDGIDPTETDKVKSALYGYTIDAKKRLSEITLPSLAETER
;
A
#
# COMPACT_ATOMS: atom_id res chain seq x y z
N MET A 1 27.81 1.07 -1.67
CA MET A 1 27.13 1.02 -0.35
C MET A 1 27.74 2.11 0.50
N TYR A 2 26.94 2.99 1.09
CA TYR A 2 27.45 4.08 1.94
C TYR A 2 27.71 3.59 3.36
N HIS A 3 28.88 3.92 3.92
CA HIS A 3 29.25 3.64 5.30
C HIS A 3 29.50 4.98 6.00
N PRO A 4 28.65 5.38 6.96
CA PRO A 4 28.86 6.62 7.70
C PRO A 4 30.23 6.64 8.39
N GLY A 5 31.05 7.65 8.10
CA GLY A 5 32.25 7.99 8.85
C GLY A 5 32.01 9.15 9.84
N ASN A 6 33.05 9.53 10.59
CA ASN A 6 32.97 10.57 11.63
C ASN A 6 32.56 11.99 11.13
N GLN A 7 32.60 12.22 9.81
CA GLN A 7 32.22 13.50 9.18
C GLN A 7 30.85 13.44 8.48
N THR A 8 30.12 12.33 8.63
CA THR A 8 28.80 12.15 8.00
C THR A 8 27.78 13.08 8.62
N ASP A 9 26.98 13.75 7.79
CA ASP A 9 25.89 14.62 8.20
C ASP A 9 24.91 13.88 9.15
N SER A 10 24.51 14.53 10.25
CA SER A 10 23.64 13.93 11.26
C SER A 10 22.28 13.51 10.70
N SER A 11 21.76 14.21 9.67
CA SER A 11 20.53 13.82 8.98
C SER A 11 20.69 12.49 8.25
N ILE A 12 21.83 12.25 7.61
CA ILE A 12 22.16 10.97 6.96
C ILE A 12 22.29 9.87 8.01
N VAL A 13 22.97 10.14 9.13
CA VAL A 13 23.08 9.18 10.24
C VAL A 13 21.71 8.83 10.77
N GLN A 14 20.86 9.81 11.08
CA GLN A 14 19.50 9.58 11.56
C GLN A 14 18.65 8.82 10.53
N PHE A 15 18.70 9.22 9.26
CA PHE A 15 17.95 8.57 8.20
C PHE A 15 18.34 7.10 8.03
N LEU A 16 19.64 6.77 8.02
CA LEU A 16 20.13 5.39 7.95
C LEU A 16 19.92 4.63 9.27
N SER A 17 19.98 5.31 10.41
CA SER A 17 19.74 4.72 11.74
C SER A 17 18.26 4.54 12.05
N GLN A 18 17.34 5.16 11.31
CA GLN A 18 15.89 5.01 11.51
C GLN A 18 15.23 4.19 10.39
N SER A 19 15.60 4.40 9.14
CA SER A 19 15.07 3.62 8.02
C SER A 19 15.61 2.18 8.05
N LEU A 20 14.77 1.18 7.81
CA LEU A 20 15.24 -0.19 7.53
C LEU A 20 15.79 -0.34 6.10
N SER A 21 16.04 0.78 5.40
CA SER A 21 16.36 0.83 3.97
C SER A 21 17.71 0.22 3.62
N ASN A 22 17.82 -0.22 2.36
CA ASN A 22 19.08 -0.61 1.73
C ASN A 22 19.71 0.59 1.01
N ASN A 23 21.04 0.59 0.87
CA ASN A 23 21.85 1.78 0.56
C ASN A 23 22.12 2.07 -0.94
N ALA A 24 21.11 1.95 -1.82
CA ALA A 24 21.25 2.28 -3.23
C ALA A 24 21.00 3.77 -3.47
N TYR A 25 22.06 4.59 -3.31
CA TYR A 25 22.05 6.01 -3.63
C TYR A 25 23.12 6.30 -4.69
N TYR A 26 22.81 7.16 -5.67
CA TYR A 26 23.73 7.44 -6.79
C TYR A 26 24.89 8.36 -6.42
N SER A 27 24.75 9.13 -5.33
CA SER A 27 25.80 9.97 -4.75
C SER A 27 25.52 10.27 -3.28
N GLU A 28 26.53 10.75 -2.54
CA GLU A 28 26.32 11.25 -1.16
C GLU A 28 25.39 12.46 -1.12
N HIS A 29 25.46 13.34 -2.14
CA HIS A 29 24.55 14.46 -2.26
C HIS A 29 23.10 14.00 -2.34
N HIS A 30 22.80 13.01 -3.19
CA HIS A 30 21.47 12.42 -3.30
C HIS A 30 21.00 11.78 -1.99
N LEU A 31 21.88 11.06 -1.29
CA LEU A 31 21.59 10.53 0.04
C LEU A 31 21.26 11.63 1.05
N ARG A 32 21.98 12.76 1.00
CA ARG A 32 21.72 13.91 1.88
C ARG A 32 20.35 14.52 1.64
N GLU A 33 19.99 14.77 0.38
CA GLU A 33 18.67 15.32 0.03
C GLU A 33 17.53 14.38 0.47
N ARG A 34 17.68 13.07 0.24
CA ARG A 34 16.74 12.04 0.71
C ARG A 34 16.58 12.06 2.23
N ALA A 35 17.70 12.13 2.94
CA ALA A 35 17.72 12.16 4.39
C ALA A 35 17.03 13.41 4.94
N GLN A 36 17.33 14.58 4.37
CA GLN A 36 16.71 15.85 4.76
C GLN A 36 15.20 15.86 4.49
N SER A 37 14.78 15.40 3.31
CA SER A 37 13.36 15.29 2.98
C SER A 37 12.63 14.33 3.93
N TYR A 38 13.22 13.18 4.26
CA TYR A 38 12.65 12.26 5.25
C TYR A 38 12.50 12.91 6.63
N VAL A 39 13.59 13.45 7.18
CA VAL A 39 13.60 14.03 8.53
C VAL A 39 12.60 15.18 8.65
N SER A 40 12.44 15.97 7.58
CA SER A 40 11.52 17.13 7.57
C SER A 40 10.04 16.73 7.54
N ASN A 41 9.68 15.51 7.14
CA ASN A 41 8.29 15.12 6.88
C ASN A 41 7.83 13.88 7.68
N ILE A 42 8.74 13.13 8.31
CA ILE A 42 8.38 11.86 8.95
C ILE A 42 7.35 12.00 10.06
N GLU A 43 7.39 13.08 10.84
CA GLU A 43 6.40 13.31 11.90
C GLU A 43 5.01 13.61 11.34
N ALA A 44 4.91 14.37 10.24
CA ALA A 44 3.64 14.56 9.54
C ALA A 44 3.11 13.24 8.94
N GLU A 45 3.99 12.40 8.38
CA GLU A 45 3.60 11.06 7.93
C GLU A 45 3.08 10.19 9.09
N LYS A 46 3.73 10.23 10.26
CA LYS A 46 3.26 9.51 11.46
C LYS A 46 1.88 9.98 11.90
N VAL A 47 1.63 11.29 11.89
CA VAL A 47 0.30 11.86 12.21
C VAL A 47 -0.75 11.37 11.22
N LEU A 48 -0.47 11.36 9.91
CA LEU A 48 -1.39 10.82 8.90
C LEU A 48 -1.69 9.34 9.14
N ILE A 49 -0.67 8.53 9.43
CA ILE A 49 -0.84 7.10 9.72
C ILE A 49 -1.67 6.89 11.00
N ALA A 50 -1.43 7.68 12.05
CA ALA A 50 -2.17 7.62 13.29
C ALA A 50 -3.65 8.00 13.08
N ASN A 51 -3.90 9.07 12.33
CA ASN A 51 -5.26 9.50 11.98
C ASN A 51 -6.00 8.44 11.17
N ALA A 52 -5.34 7.83 10.18
CA ALA A 52 -5.92 6.73 9.41
C ALA A 52 -6.27 5.52 10.31
N THR A 53 -5.38 5.19 11.25
CA THR A 53 -5.61 4.11 12.23
C THR A 53 -6.78 4.42 13.16
N CYS A 54 -6.92 5.68 13.59
CA CYS A 54 -8.04 6.12 14.42
C CYS A 54 -9.36 6.11 13.64
N ALA A 55 -9.37 6.60 12.39
CA ALA A 55 -10.55 6.58 11.53
C ALA A 55 -11.09 5.16 11.37
N MET A 56 -10.22 4.16 11.19
CA MET A 56 -10.66 2.76 11.07
C MET A 56 -11.37 2.19 12.31
N LYS A 57 -11.10 2.74 13.49
CA LYS A 57 -11.78 2.36 14.74
C LYS A 57 -13.14 3.03 14.92
N ASP A 58 -13.39 4.14 14.23
CA ASP A 58 -14.64 4.87 14.28
C ASP A 58 -15.57 4.43 13.14
N ILE A 59 -16.66 3.74 13.50
CA ILE A 59 -17.67 3.24 12.56
C ILE A 59 -18.36 4.36 11.77
N THR A 60 -18.31 5.60 12.26
CA THR A 60 -18.92 6.76 11.58
C THR A 60 -17.97 7.41 10.57
N SER A 61 -16.68 7.03 10.58
CA SER A 61 -15.68 7.61 9.69
C SER A 61 -15.88 7.20 8.24
N PHE A 62 -15.44 8.05 7.32
CA PHE A 62 -15.48 7.74 5.88
C PHE A 62 -14.61 6.54 5.52
N SER A 63 -13.48 6.35 6.21
CA SER A 63 -12.57 5.21 6.01
C SER A 63 -13.22 3.90 6.38
N HIS A 64 -13.97 3.86 7.49
CA HIS A 64 -14.72 2.67 7.89
C HIS A 64 -15.83 2.34 6.90
N LYS A 65 -16.64 3.34 6.52
CA LYS A 65 -17.73 3.21 5.53
C LYS A 65 -17.22 2.74 4.17
N GLN A 66 -16.08 3.28 3.73
CA GLN A 66 -15.44 2.85 2.49
C GLN A 66 -14.91 1.41 2.61
N ALA A 67 -14.32 1.02 3.74
CA ALA A 67 -13.86 -0.35 3.97
C ALA A 67 -15.02 -1.36 3.96
N GLU A 68 -16.15 -1.02 4.59
CA GLU A 68 -17.38 -1.82 4.56
C GLU A 68 -17.85 -2.03 3.12
N TRP A 69 -17.87 -0.96 2.33
CA TRP A 69 -18.23 -1.03 0.93
C TRP A 69 -17.29 -1.94 0.13
N LEU A 70 -15.97 -1.84 0.37
CA LEU A 70 -14.98 -2.74 -0.24
C LEU A 70 -15.25 -4.22 0.08
N CYS A 71 -15.59 -4.55 1.33
CA CYS A 71 -15.99 -5.90 1.72
C CYS A 71 -17.20 -6.39 0.92
N HIS A 72 -18.21 -5.55 0.76
CA HIS A 72 -19.45 -5.90 0.08
C HIS A 72 -19.29 -6.04 -1.44
N ILE A 73 -18.53 -5.17 -2.10
CA ILE A 73 -18.29 -5.29 -3.54
C ILE A 73 -17.43 -6.51 -3.86
N GLU A 74 -16.41 -6.84 -3.06
CA GLU A 74 -15.64 -8.07 -3.25
C GLU A 74 -16.54 -9.29 -3.00
N ARG A 75 -17.36 -9.30 -1.93
CA ARG A 75 -18.34 -10.38 -1.71
C ARG A 75 -19.27 -10.56 -2.90
N GLY A 76 -19.80 -9.45 -3.44
CA GLY A 76 -20.68 -9.46 -4.61
C GLY A 76 -20.01 -10.06 -5.84
N LEU A 77 -18.76 -9.65 -6.12
CA LEU A 77 -17.98 -10.14 -7.25
C LEU A 77 -17.70 -11.64 -7.14
N TRP A 78 -17.17 -12.09 -6.00
CA TRP A 78 -16.79 -13.50 -5.79
C TRP A 78 -17.97 -14.46 -5.63
N LYS A 79 -19.17 -13.94 -5.33
CA LYS A 79 -20.38 -14.77 -5.24
C LYS A 79 -20.65 -15.49 -6.57
N TYR A 80 -20.47 -14.78 -7.69
CA TYR A 80 -20.81 -15.26 -9.04
C TYR A 80 -19.59 -15.45 -9.94
N GLU A 81 -18.38 -15.53 -9.37
CA GLU A 81 -17.15 -15.70 -10.15
C GLU A 81 -17.07 -17.11 -10.75
N PRO A 82 -17.11 -17.27 -12.10
CA PRO A 82 -17.12 -18.58 -12.74
C PRO A 82 -15.90 -19.44 -12.41
N ALA A 83 -14.74 -18.82 -12.13
CA ALA A 83 -13.54 -19.54 -11.74
C ALA A 83 -13.66 -20.32 -10.41
N LEU A 84 -14.73 -20.09 -9.64
CA LEU A 84 -15.05 -20.84 -8.42
C LEU A 84 -16.04 -22.00 -8.63
N GLU A 85 -16.73 -22.10 -9.78
CA GLU A 85 -17.76 -23.13 -10.01
C GLU A 85 -17.19 -24.54 -10.00
N CYS A 86 -15.97 -24.72 -10.53
CA CYS A 86 -15.28 -26.00 -10.58
C CYS A 86 -14.42 -26.30 -9.34
N ARG A 87 -14.59 -25.55 -8.24
CA ARG A 87 -13.76 -25.67 -7.04
C ARG A 87 -14.60 -25.94 -5.81
N ASP A 88 -14.03 -26.72 -4.90
CA ASP A 88 -14.57 -26.85 -3.55
C ASP A 88 -14.35 -25.54 -2.79
N ARG A 89 -15.41 -24.74 -2.71
CA ARG A 89 -15.42 -23.45 -2.03
C ARG A 89 -15.22 -23.57 -0.52
N ASN A 90 -15.63 -24.69 0.09
CA ASN A 90 -15.43 -24.93 1.52
C ASN A 90 -13.94 -25.17 1.80
N LYS A 91 -13.34 -26.10 1.06
CA LYS A 91 -11.90 -26.35 1.11
C LYS A 91 -11.08 -25.09 0.89
N LEU A 92 -11.41 -24.31 -0.16
CA LEU A 92 -10.69 -23.08 -0.46
C LEU A 92 -10.76 -22.06 0.70
N GLY A 93 -11.92 -21.98 1.38
CA GLY A 93 -12.07 -21.17 2.59
C GLY A 93 -11.25 -21.70 3.77
N ASP A 94 -11.21 -23.02 3.98
CA ASP A 94 -10.43 -23.63 5.07
C ASP A 94 -8.91 -23.50 4.85
N GLU A 95 -8.46 -23.54 3.59
CA GLU A 95 -7.09 -23.18 3.19
C GLU A 95 -6.75 -21.71 3.49
N VAL A 96 -7.74 -20.80 3.42
CA VAL A 96 -7.54 -19.39 3.77
C VAL A 96 -7.32 -19.20 5.26
N LEU A 97 -8.09 -19.91 6.09
CA LEU A 97 -7.97 -19.93 7.54
C LEU A 97 -6.74 -20.71 8.04
N GLY A 98 -6.13 -21.53 7.18
CA GLY A 98 -5.06 -22.45 7.57
C GLY A 98 -5.57 -23.69 8.33
N LEU A 99 -6.86 -23.99 8.24
CA LEU A 99 -7.47 -25.21 8.78
C LEU A 99 -7.19 -26.43 7.90
N GLU A 100 -6.94 -26.18 6.60
CA GLU A 100 -6.53 -27.20 5.64
C GLU A 100 -5.21 -26.79 4.96
N LYS A 101 -4.33 -27.77 4.72
CA LYS A 101 -3.09 -27.54 3.97
C LYS A 101 -3.42 -27.48 2.47
N PRO A 102 -3.02 -26.42 1.74
CA PRO A 102 -3.24 -26.34 0.31
C PRO A 102 -2.58 -27.50 -0.45
N GLY A 103 -3.34 -28.14 -1.34
CA GLY A 103 -2.81 -29.10 -2.31
C GLY A 103 -2.00 -28.41 -3.42
N GLU A 104 -1.27 -29.16 -4.25
CA GLU A 104 -0.39 -28.59 -5.28
C GLU A 104 -1.12 -27.70 -6.31
N ASP A 105 -2.36 -28.07 -6.66
CA ASP A 105 -3.21 -27.34 -7.61
C ASP A 105 -4.05 -26.21 -6.96
N SER A 106 -3.93 -26.02 -5.64
CA SER A 106 -4.60 -24.93 -4.96
C SER A 106 -3.97 -23.59 -5.35
N PRO A 107 -4.77 -22.52 -5.56
CA PRO A 107 -4.21 -21.18 -5.67
C PRO A 107 -3.42 -20.76 -4.42
N TYR A 108 -3.59 -21.43 -3.28
CA TYR A 108 -2.85 -21.17 -2.04
C TYR A 108 -1.61 -22.07 -1.85
N ALA A 109 -1.28 -22.93 -2.81
CA ALA A 109 -0.06 -23.75 -2.77
C ALA A 109 1.23 -22.90 -2.70
N LYS A 110 1.21 -21.74 -3.36
CA LYS A 110 2.33 -20.79 -3.36
C LYS A 110 2.27 -19.86 -2.16
N SER A 111 3.44 -19.53 -1.62
CA SER A 111 3.56 -18.61 -0.50
C SER A 111 2.92 -17.25 -0.81
N ARG A 112 2.15 -16.73 0.15
CA ARG A 112 1.57 -15.40 0.04
C ARG A 112 2.66 -14.34 0.25
N PRO A 113 2.53 -13.16 -0.39
CA PRO A 113 3.42 -12.04 -0.13
C PRO A 113 3.47 -11.62 1.36
N TRP A 114 2.34 -11.76 2.07
CA TRP A 114 2.19 -11.61 3.52
C TRP A 114 1.06 -12.51 4.05
N LYS A 115 1.03 -12.77 5.36
CA LYS A 115 -0.09 -13.46 6.02
C LYS A 115 -1.27 -12.49 6.09
N LEU A 116 -2.48 -12.98 5.82
CA LEU A 116 -3.69 -12.20 6.10
C LEU A 116 -3.85 -12.01 7.60
N SER A 117 -4.39 -10.87 8.02
CA SER A 117 -4.92 -10.75 9.38
C SER A 117 -5.98 -11.83 9.63
N ASP A 118 -6.16 -12.25 10.88
CA ASP A 118 -7.11 -13.33 11.19
C ASP A 118 -8.56 -12.88 10.89
N GLN A 119 -8.85 -11.59 11.06
CA GLN A 119 -10.11 -10.94 10.67
C GLN A 119 -10.31 -10.96 9.15
N ALA A 120 -9.28 -10.64 8.36
CA ALA A 120 -9.36 -10.70 6.90
C ALA A 120 -9.50 -12.13 6.41
N ALA A 121 -8.77 -13.08 7.00
CA ALA A 121 -8.91 -14.50 6.67
C ALA A 121 -10.34 -14.99 6.98
N SER A 122 -10.91 -14.58 8.11
CA SER A 122 -12.30 -14.87 8.47
C SER A 122 -13.30 -14.31 7.46
N ALA A 123 -13.22 -13.01 7.15
CA ALA A 123 -14.12 -12.36 6.19
C ALA A 123 -13.97 -12.93 4.77
N PHE A 124 -12.74 -13.15 4.31
CA PHE A 124 -12.48 -13.71 2.98
C PHE A 124 -12.96 -15.15 2.88
N THR A 125 -12.90 -15.92 3.96
CA THR A 125 -13.48 -17.26 4.01
C THR A 125 -14.99 -17.24 3.85
N MET A 126 -15.68 -16.29 4.51
CA MET A 126 -17.13 -16.12 4.29
C MET A 126 -17.45 -15.82 2.82
N ILE A 127 -16.64 -14.95 2.19
CA ILE A 127 -16.77 -14.61 0.76
C ILE A 127 -16.59 -15.86 -0.13
N LEU A 128 -15.50 -16.60 0.07
CA LEU A 128 -15.19 -17.77 -0.74
C LEU A 128 -16.22 -18.87 -0.55
N LYS A 129 -16.67 -19.15 0.68
CA LYS A 129 -17.71 -20.13 0.96
C LYS A 129 -19.12 -19.70 0.51
N GLY A 130 -19.29 -18.46 0.05
CA GLY A 130 -20.60 -17.93 -0.36
C GLY A 130 -21.56 -17.78 0.82
N GLN A 131 -21.04 -17.60 2.03
CA GLN A 131 -21.85 -17.48 3.24
C GLN A 131 -22.65 -16.18 3.22
N SER A 132 -23.89 -16.30 3.71
CA SER A 132 -24.78 -15.15 3.94
C SER A 132 -24.59 -14.59 5.35
N GLY A 133 -25.00 -13.34 5.57
CA GLY A 133 -24.91 -12.67 6.87
C GLY A 133 -24.15 -11.34 6.81
N PRO A 134 -24.26 -10.52 7.86
CA PRO A 134 -23.46 -9.30 7.98
C PRO A 134 -21.99 -9.65 8.26
N PHE A 135 -21.07 -8.77 7.83
CA PHE A 135 -19.71 -8.79 8.36
C PHE A 135 -19.72 -8.21 9.77
N THR A 136 -18.84 -8.71 10.64
CA THR A 136 -18.61 -8.07 11.94
C THR A 136 -17.84 -6.76 11.76
N GLU A 137 -17.88 -5.89 12.76
CA GLU A 137 -17.14 -4.62 12.74
C GLU A 137 -15.63 -4.83 12.50
N GLU A 138 -15.04 -5.85 13.11
CA GLU A 138 -13.63 -6.20 12.94
C GLU A 138 -13.31 -6.74 11.53
N GLN A 139 -14.24 -7.48 10.93
CA GLN A 139 -14.10 -7.93 9.54
C GLN A 139 -14.18 -6.75 8.56
N VAL A 140 -15.09 -5.80 8.80
CA VAL A 140 -15.25 -4.59 7.98
C VAL A 140 -13.97 -3.78 7.88
N LYS A 141 -13.22 -3.66 8.99
CA LYS A 141 -11.92 -2.95 9.02
C LYS A 141 -10.90 -3.49 8.03
N THR A 142 -11.09 -4.72 7.53
CA THR A 142 -10.15 -5.38 6.61
C THR A 142 -10.47 -5.21 5.12
N GLY A 143 -11.47 -4.40 4.74
CA GLY A 143 -11.93 -4.29 3.34
C GLY A 143 -10.83 -3.99 2.31
N PHE A 144 -9.83 -3.19 2.68
CA PHE A 144 -8.67 -2.93 1.82
C PHE A 144 -7.81 -4.20 1.62
N GLU A 145 -7.50 -4.91 2.71
CA GLU A 145 -6.77 -6.18 2.70
C GLU A 145 -7.52 -7.26 1.91
N LEU A 146 -8.85 -7.34 2.05
CA LEU A 146 -9.70 -8.27 1.29
C LEU A 146 -9.67 -7.98 -0.21
N SER A 147 -9.75 -6.72 -0.61
CA SER A 147 -9.66 -6.32 -2.01
C SER A 147 -8.30 -6.67 -2.61
N GLN A 148 -7.23 -6.47 -1.84
CA GLN A 148 -5.90 -6.85 -2.23
C GLN A 148 -5.74 -8.38 -2.37
N GLU A 149 -6.25 -9.15 -1.41
CA GLU A 149 -6.23 -10.61 -1.49
C GLU A 149 -7.09 -11.14 -2.64
N GLY A 150 -8.26 -10.54 -2.88
CA GLY A 150 -9.08 -10.83 -4.05
C GLY A 150 -8.29 -10.62 -5.34
N GLN A 151 -7.57 -9.51 -5.46
CA GLN A 151 -6.75 -9.25 -6.63
C GLN A 151 -5.62 -10.28 -6.81
N LEU A 152 -5.01 -10.72 -5.70
CA LEU A 152 -3.98 -11.76 -5.71
C LEU A 152 -4.56 -13.13 -6.09
N LEU A 153 -5.66 -13.54 -5.46
CA LEU A 153 -6.35 -14.80 -5.73
C LEU A 153 -6.77 -14.88 -7.20
N ALA A 154 -7.35 -13.81 -7.76
CA ALA A 154 -7.71 -13.75 -9.16
C ALA A 154 -6.51 -13.95 -10.10
N GLY A 155 -5.34 -13.43 -9.72
CA GLY A 155 -4.09 -13.67 -10.42
C GLY A 155 -3.67 -15.16 -10.40
N ARG A 156 -3.81 -15.82 -9.24
CA ARG A 156 -3.48 -17.24 -9.04
C ARG A 156 -4.47 -18.17 -9.74
N LEU A 157 -5.75 -17.78 -9.80
CA LEU A 157 -6.80 -18.46 -10.56
C LEU A 157 -6.80 -18.14 -12.06
N ASN A 158 -5.91 -17.26 -12.51
CA ASN A 158 -5.75 -16.87 -13.90
C ASN A 158 -7.03 -16.29 -14.56
N ILE A 159 -7.81 -15.52 -13.80
CA ILE A 159 -9.06 -14.89 -14.25
C ILE A 159 -8.72 -13.77 -15.26
N GLN A 160 -8.81 -14.06 -16.57
CA GLN A 160 -8.31 -13.19 -17.64
C GLN A 160 -8.91 -11.78 -17.64
N PRO A 161 -10.23 -11.58 -17.45
CA PRO A 161 -10.82 -10.24 -17.48
C PRO A 161 -10.24 -9.33 -16.39
N ARG A 162 -10.15 -9.84 -15.14
CA ARG A 162 -9.58 -9.08 -14.00
C ARG A 162 -8.08 -8.83 -14.17
N LYS A 163 -7.32 -9.81 -14.69
CA LYS A 163 -5.88 -9.63 -15.00
C LYS A 163 -5.64 -8.58 -16.09
N SER A 164 -6.45 -8.59 -17.14
CA SER A 164 -6.34 -7.65 -18.26
C SER A 164 -6.71 -6.24 -17.82
N TYR A 165 -7.78 -6.10 -17.04
CA TYR A 165 -8.17 -4.83 -16.44
C TYR A 165 -7.06 -4.27 -15.55
N ARG A 166 -6.45 -5.11 -14.69
CA ARG A 166 -5.30 -4.69 -13.89
C ARG A 166 -4.12 -4.25 -14.73
N LYS A 167 -3.70 -5.07 -15.71
CA LYS A 167 -2.56 -4.73 -16.58
C LYS A 167 -2.75 -3.41 -17.30
N LYS A 168 -3.97 -3.11 -17.75
CA LYS A 168 -4.31 -1.87 -18.46
C LYS A 168 -4.23 -0.63 -17.56
N ASN A 169 -4.60 -0.73 -16.29
CA ASN A 169 -4.81 0.43 -15.42
C ASN A 169 -3.73 0.60 -14.34
N ARG A 170 -2.75 -0.29 -14.25
CA ARG A 170 -1.75 -0.28 -13.17
C ARG A 170 -0.59 0.65 -13.46
N HIS A 171 -0.33 1.57 -12.54
CA HIS A 171 0.85 2.43 -12.54
C HIS A 171 1.96 1.80 -11.69
N ASP A 172 2.91 1.15 -12.35
CA ASP A 172 4.06 0.52 -11.69
C ASP A 172 5.25 1.49 -11.58
N ALA A 173 5.98 1.42 -10.46
CA ALA A 173 7.27 2.07 -10.34
C ALA A 173 8.28 1.48 -11.32
N ASN A 174 9.09 2.33 -11.95
CA ASN A 174 10.17 1.88 -12.80
C ASN A 174 11.44 1.57 -11.98
N ARG A 175 11.56 0.33 -11.53
CA ARG A 175 12.70 -0.17 -10.74
C ARG A 175 13.70 -0.84 -11.69
N LEU A 176 14.99 -0.49 -11.60
CA LEU A 176 16.07 -1.06 -12.44
C LEU A 176 16.41 -2.52 -12.07
N GLY A 177 15.42 -3.42 -12.07
CA GLY A 177 15.58 -4.84 -11.72
C GLY A 177 15.87 -5.09 -10.23
N THR A 178 15.77 -4.06 -9.39
CA THR A 178 16.14 -4.08 -7.98
C THR A 178 14.93 -4.17 -7.05
N HIS A 179 15.13 -4.68 -5.84
CA HIS A 179 14.07 -4.83 -4.84
C HIS A 179 14.61 -4.66 -3.43
N SER A 180 13.91 -3.90 -2.59
CA SER A 180 14.29 -3.59 -1.19
C SER A 180 14.52 -4.81 -0.30
N THR A 181 13.91 -5.95 -0.64
CA THR A 181 14.03 -7.20 0.15
C THR A 181 14.69 -8.37 -0.58
N LYS A 182 15.17 -8.17 -1.81
CA LYS A 182 15.82 -9.25 -2.59
C LYS A 182 17.22 -8.87 -3.05
N THR A 183 17.46 -7.59 -3.29
CA THR A 183 18.73 -7.08 -3.80
C THR A 183 19.55 -6.52 -2.65
N LEU A 184 20.83 -6.92 -2.56
CA LEU A 184 21.74 -6.43 -1.52
C LEU A 184 21.89 -4.90 -1.56
N SER A 185 22.03 -4.31 -2.74
CA SER A 185 22.15 -2.85 -2.86
C SER A 185 20.86 -2.11 -2.48
N GLY A 186 19.69 -2.75 -2.59
CA GLY A 186 18.41 -2.11 -2.31
C GLY A 186 17.53 -1.92 -3.51
N MET A 187 16.74 -0.86 -3.50
CA MET A 187 15.89 -0.46 -4.61
C MET A 187 16.50 0.74 -5.32
N ASP A 188 16.71 0.60 -6.62
CA ASP A 188 17.15 1.64 -7.53
C ASP A 188 15.92 2.22 -8.24
N LEU A 189 15.64 3.48 -7.92
CA LEU A 189 14.50 4.25 -8.40
C LEU A 189 14.92 5.39 -9.35
N SER A 190 16.13 5.36 -9.90
CA SER A 190 16.69 6.45 -10.74
C SER A 190 15.85 6.71 -11.98
N MET A 191 15.20 5.67 -12.49
CA MET A 191 14.37 5.72 -13.70
C MET A 191 12.88 5.91 -13.39
N ASP A 192 12.49 6.04 -12.12
CA ASP A 192 11.10 6.27 -11.73
C ASP A 192 10.77 7.76 -11.76
N VAL A 193 9.95 8.18 -12.73
CA VAL A 193 9.57 9.58 -12.93
C VAL A 193 8.92 10.19 -11.68
N GLY A 194 8.05 9.43 -11.01
CA GLY A 194 7.41 9.88 -9.76
C GLY A 194 8.43 10.13 -8.65
N THR A 195 9.46 9.29 -8.59
CA THR A 195 10.57 9.45 -7.65
C THR A 195 11.40 10.71 -7.93
N SER A 196 11.76 10.98 -9.19
CA SER A 196 12.49 12.20 -9.55
C SER A 196 11.69 13.48 -9.24
N ILE A 197 10.37 13.45 -9.45
CA ILE A 197 9.47 14.56 -9.09
C ILE A 197 9.46 14.77 -7.57
N ARG A 198 9.35 13.70 -6.78
CA ARG A 198 9.34 13.79 -5.31
C ARG A 198 10.67 14.28 -4.75
N ASP A 199 11.79 13.85 -5.32
CA ASP A 199 13.12 14.39 -5.01
C ASP A 199 13.17 15.90 -5.25
N ALA A 200 12.78 16.36 -6.43
CA ALA A 200 12.79 17.79 -6.78
C ALA A 200 11.87 18.63 -5.87
N LEU A 201 10.75 18.05 -5.42
CA LEU A 201 9.81 18.70 -4.52
C LEU A 201 10.13 18.49 -3.04
N GLN A 202 11.22 17.79 -2.70
CA GLN A 202 11.66 17.53 -1.33
C GLN A 202 10.62 16.81 -0.46
N VAL A 203 9.88 15.86 -1.05
CA VAL A 203 8.95 14.98 -0.33
C VAL A 203 9.50 13.55 -0.21
N PRO A 204 9.16 12.82 0.87
CA PRO A 204 9.73 11.50 1.12
C PRO A 204 9.47 10.50 -0.01
N VAL A 205 10.40 9.55 -0.15
CA VAL A 205 10.29 8.41 -1.05
C VAL A 205 10.80 7.18 -0.34
N MET A 206 10.13 6.07 -0.56
CA MET A 206 10.43 4.81 0.10
C MET A 206 10.58 3.66 -0.88
N SER A 207 9.62 3.49 -1.81
CA SER A 207 9.64 2.35 -2.74
C SER A 207 9.22 2.66 -4.18
N GLY A 208 9.06 3.94 -4.50
CA GLY A 208 8.59 4.43 -5.79
C GLY A 208 7.06 4.44 -5.88
N THR A 209 6.55 4.85 -7.05
CA THR A 209 5.11 4.89 -7.33
C THR A 209 4.43 3.53 -7.05
N SER A 210 3.44 3.53 -6.18
CA SER A 210 2.90 2.31 -5.57
C SER A 210 1.92 1.58 -6.50
N GLY A 211 2.47 0.73 -7.37
CA GLY A 211 1.68 -0.22 -8.15
C GLY A 211 0.80 -1.13 -7.29
N THR A 212 1.13 -1.30 -6.00
CA THR A 212 0.30 -2.03 -5.02
C THR A 212 -0.82 -1.22 -4.40
N SER A 213 -0.70 0.10 -4.21
CA SER A 213 -1.86 0.91 -3.77
C SER A 213 -2.87 1.06 -4.90
N SER A 214 -2.38 1.14 -6.14
CA SER A 214 -3.20 1.11 -7.35
C SER A 214 -3.98 -0.20 -7.47
N ASP A 215 -3.41 -1.34 -7.06
CA ASP A 215 -4.03 -2.66 -7.20
C ASP A 215 -5.39 -2.78 -6.49
N VAL A 216 -5.54 -2.21 -5.28
CA VAL A 216 -6.82 -2.22 -4.56
C VAL A 216 -7.85 -1.32 -5.24
N VAL A 217 -7.44 -0.14 -5.68
CA VAL A 217 -8.33 0.78 -6.40
C VAL A 217 -8.81 0.15 -7.72
N ILE A 218 -7.90 -0.49 -8.45
CA ILE A 218 -8.21 -1.24 -9.67
C ILE A 218 -9.18 -2.38 -9.37
N ALA A 219 -8.93 -3.14 -8.31
CA ALA A 219 -9.79 -4.23 -7.87
C ALA A 219 -11.21 -3.73 -7.55
N ALA A 220 -11.32 -2.66 -6.75
CA ALA A 220 -12.59 -2.05 -6.40
C ALA A 220 -13.34 -1.52 -7.63
N ARG A 221 -12.65 -0.83 -8.54
CA ARG A 221 -13.25 -0.33 -9.81
C ARG A 221 -13.72 -1.48 -10.69
N TYR A 222 -12.93 -2.55 -10.81
CA TYR A 222 -13.30 -3.74 -11.57
C TYR A 222 -14.54 -4.41 -10.96
N ALA A 223 -14.55 -4.65 -9.65
CA ALA A 223 -15.68 -5.25 -8.94
C ALA A 223 -16.96 -4.42 -9.12
N ALA A 224 -16.86 -3.11 -8.90
CA ALA A 224 -17.97 -2.18 -9.06
C ALA A 224 -18.52 -2.18 -10.50
N MET A 225 -17.64 -2.18 -11.50
CA MET A 225 -18.01 -2.27 -12.92
C MET A 225 -18.78 -3.56 -13.24
N GLN A 226 -18.31 -4.72 -12.76
CA GLN A 226 -18.98 -6.00 -12.98
C GLN A 226 -20.35 -6.07 -12.29
N LEU A 227 -20.49 -5.41 -11.14
CA LEU A 227 -21.72 -5.39 -10.36
C LEU A 227 -22.70 -4.27 -10.77
N GLY A 228 -22.31 -3.37 -11.69
CA GLY A 228 -23.13 -2.22 -12.08
C GLY A 228 -23.33 -1.19 -10.96
N VAL A 229 -22.38 -1.09 -10.02
CA VAL A 229 -22.42 -0.16 -8.87
C VAL A 229 -21.22 0.80 -8.89
N ARG A 230 -21.17 1.74 -7.94
CA ARG A 230 -20.01 2.62 -7.75
C ARG A 230 -18.94 1.94 -6.91
N TRP A 231 -17.67 2.30 -7.14
CA TRP A 231 -16.56 1.83 -6.29
C TRP A 231 -16.51 2.57 -4.95
N SER A 232 -17.08 3.76 -4.87
CA SER A 232 -17.22 4.55 -3.65
C SER A 232 -18.45 4.10 -2.87
N ALA A 233 -18.37 4.13 -1.54
CA ALA A 233 -19.52 3.86 -0.69
C ALA A 233 -20.69 4.83 -1.04
N PRO A 234 -21.95 4.36 -1.08
CA PRO A 234 -23.09 5.15 -1.60
C PRO A 234 -23.32 6.50 -0.91
N GLU A 235 -22.95 6.59 0.37
CA GLU A 235 -23.14 7.77 1.22
C GLU A 235 -21.96 8.75 1.21
N LEU A 236 -20.87 8.40 0.52
CA LEU A 236 -19.69 9.25 0.42
C LEU A 236 -19.69 10.05 -0.88
N THR A 237 -19.26 11.29 -0.79
CA THR A 237 -18.82 12.04 -1.98
C THR A 237 -17.57 11.40 -2.56
N MET A 238 -17.27 11.71 -3.84
CA MET A 238 -16.09 11.19 -4.51
C MET A 238 -14.79 11.57 -3.77
N ASP A 239 -14.68 12.79 -3.27
CA ASP A 239 -13.49 13.26 -2.55
C ASP A 239 -13.34 12.60 -1.17
N GLN A 240 -14.46 12.39 -0.46
CA GLN A 240 -14.44 11.63 0.79
C GLN A 240 -14.01 10.18 0.56
N ALA A 241 -14.51 9.52 -0.49
CA ALA A 241 -14.13 8.16 -0.84
C ALA A 241 -12.67 8.05 -1.30
N LYS A 242 -12.17 9.05 -2.04
CA LYS A 242 -10.74 9.18 -2.42
C LYS A 242 -9.85 9.25 -1.17
N ASN A 243 -10.15 10.17 -0.25
CA ASN A 243 -9.39 10.34 0.98
C ASN A 243 -9.47 9.10 1.88
N ALA A 244 -10.65 8.49 2.00
CA ALA A 244 -10.83 7.23 2.72
C ALA A 244 -9.95 6.09 2.17
N LEU A 245 -9.82 5.96 0.85
CA LEU A 245 -8.93 4.97 0.24
C LEU A 245 -7.44 5.26 0.50
N ILE A 246 -7.06 6.54 0.56
CA ILE A 246 -5.70 6.95 0.92
C ILE A 246 -5.38 6.57 2.36
N ASP A 247 -6.30 6.85 3.30
CA ASP A 247 -6.16 6.46 4.71
C ASP A 247 -6.09 4.94 4.88
N LEU A 248 -6.99 4.20 4.24
CA LEU A 248 -6.98 2.73 4.22
C LEU A 248 -5.65 2.18 3.70
N SER A 249 -5.14 2.76 2.62
CA SER A 249 -3.87 2.33 2.04
C SER A 249 -2.68 2.68 2.94
N LEU A 250 -2.69 3.84 3.61
CA LEU A 250 -1.65 4.24 4.56
C LEU A 250 -1.60 3.26 5.73
N GLU A 251 -2.74 3.01 6.36
CA GLU A 251 -2.88 2.09 7.49
C GLU A 251 -2.37 0.69 7.11
N PHE A 252 -2.84 0.16 5.97
CA PHE A 252 -2.47 -1.17 5.52
C PHE A 252 -0.96 -1.29 5.24
N PHE A 253 -0.38 -0.37 4.47
CA PHE A 253 1.04 -0.50 4.08
C PHE A 253 2.01 -0.10 5.20
N ARG A 254 1.63 0.76 6.14
CA ARG A 254 2.54 1.31 7.15
C ARG A 254 2.31 0.79 8.58
N GLN A 255 1.22 0.07 8.85
CA GLN A 255 0.96 -0.52 10.18
C GLN A 255 0.68 -2.03 10.17
N GLN A 256 0.23 -2.58 9.05
CA GLN A 256 -0.22 -3.97 8.96
C GLN A 256 0.83 -4.91 8.33
N GLY A 257 0.37 -6.05 7.81
CA GLY A 257 1.18 -7.16 7.29
C GLY A 257 2.36 -6.76 6.39
N PRO A 258 2.20 -5.85 5.40
CA PRO A 258 3.29 -5.41 4.56
C PRO A 258 4.48 -4.82 5.32
N ALA A 259 4.25 -3.94 6.30
CA ALA A 259 5.32 -3.33 7.09
C ALA A 259 6.11 -4.38 7.89
N VAL A 260 5.40 -5.33 8.50
CA VAL A 260 6.02 -6.41 9.29
C VAL A 260 6.89 -7.31 8.41
N VAL A 261 6.37 -7.77 7.27
CA VAL A 261 7.12 -8.64 6.36
C VAL A 261 8.32 -7.91 5.76
N MET A 262 8.15 -6.63 5.41
CA MET A 262 9.25 -5.81 4.90
C MET A 262 10.35 -5.67 5.94
N ALA A 263 10.01 -5.40 7.21
CA ALA A 263 10.99 -5.27 8.27
C ALA A 263 11.81 -6.56 8.47
N VAL A 264 11.15 -7.71 8.53
CA VAL A 264 11.81 -9.02 8.66
C VAL A 264 12.76 -9.28 7.49
N ARG A 265 12.31 -9.04 6.25
CA ARG A 265 13.13 -9.32 5.08
C ARG A 265 14.28 -8.33 4.91
N MET A 266 14.09 -7.07 5.29
CA MET A 266 15.18 -6.08 5.30
C MET A 266 16.24 -6.45 6.32
N ASN A 267 15.85 -6.92 7.52
CA ASN A 267 16.81 -7.47 8.48
C ASN A 267 17.55 -8.71 7.97
N ALA A 268 16.90 -9.59 7.20
CA ALA A 268 17.59 -10.71 6.55
C ALA A 268 18.61 -10.26 5.48
N ILE A 269 18.37 -9.13 4.80
CA ILE A 269 19.37 -8.52 3.90
C ILE A 269 20.52 -7.89 4.69
N ARG A 270 20.22 -7.19 5.79
CA ARG A 270 21.21 -6.61 6.70
C ARG A 270 22.15 -7.66 7.29
N GLU A 271 21.60 -8.80 7.73
CA GLU A 271 22.37 -9.93 8.24
C GLU A 271 23.37 -10.45 7.19
N LYS A 272 22.93 -10.61 5.94
CA LYS A 272 23.81 -11.00 4.81
C LYS A 272 24.93 -10.00 4.53
N GLN A 273 24.80 -8.78 5.03
CA GLN A 273 25.81 -7.71 4.92
C GLN A 273 26.68 -7.59 6.17
N GLY A 274 26.50 -8.47 7.16
CA GLY A 274 27.20 -8.38 8.46
C GLY A 274 26.72 -7.22 9.32
N LEU A 275 25.57 -6.62 9.02
CA LEU A 275 24.98 -5.55 9.82
C LEU A 275 24.11 -6.17 10.94
N PRO A 276 24.10 -5.56 12.14
CA PRO A 276 23.28 -6.06 13.23
C PRO A 276 21.79 -5.95 12.92
N TYR A 277 21.01 -6.84 13.55
CA TYR A 277 19.56 -6.75 13.59
C TYR A 277 19.14 -5.37 14.09
N LYS A 278 18.09 -4.81 13.48
CA LYS A 278 17.57 -3.50 13.81
C LYS A 278 16.07 -3.58 14.00
N ASP A 279 15.62 -3.30 15.22
CA ASP A 279 14.21 -3.11 15.49
C ASP A 279 13.82 -1.66 15.18
N VAL A 280 12.75 -1.47 14.42
CA VAL A 280 12.25 -0.13 14.07
C VAL A 280 10.74 -0.07 14.24
N GLU A 281 10.27 1.12 14.57
CA GLU A 281 8.83 1.42 14.56
C GLU A 281 8.23 1.12 13.18
N LYS A 282 7.08 0.44 13.15
CA LYS A 282 6.40 0.05 11.88
C LYS A 282 6.17 1.22 10.93
N SER A 283 5.78 2.38 11.48
CA SER A 283 5.55 3.60 10.71
C SER A 283 6.81 4.07 9.99
N GLN A 284 8.01 3.68 10.43
CA GLN A 284 9.30 4.05 9.84
C GLN A 284 9.87 2.96 8.92
N VAL A 285 9.15 1.84 8.72
CA VAL A 285 9.51 0.84 7.71
C VAL A 285 9.21 1.40 6.33
N PHE A 286 10.20 1.36 5.43
CA PHE A 286 10.11 1.94 4.10
C PHE A 286 9.30 1.05 3.17
N THR A 287 7.97 1.10 3.32
CA THR A 287 7.03 0.46 2.41
C THR A 287 6.56 1.45 1.36
N HIS A 288 5.84 2.51 1.74
CA HIS A 288 5.38 3.58 0.85
C HIS A 288 5.17 4.86 1.65
N SER A 289 5.73 5.98 1.22
CA SER A 289 5.42 7.32 1.71
C SER A 289 3.96 7.72 1.41
N TYR A 290 3.45 8.71 2.15
CA TYR A 290 2.15 9.31 1.85
C TYR A 290 2.04 9.79 0.39
N ALA A 291 3.06 10.50 -0.12
CA ALA A 291 3.05 11.04 -1.47
C ALA A 291 3.02 9.94 -2.56
N GLU A 292 3.66 8.80 -2.31
CA GLU A 292 3.59 7.62 -3.19
C GLU A 292 2.18 7.04 -3.23
N ILE A 293 1.57 6.80 -2.06
CA ILE A 293 0.21 6.27 -1.93
C ILE A 293 -0.80 7.20 -2.59
N HIS A 294 -0.75 8.48 -2.23
CA HIS A 294 -1.62 9.54 -2.73
C HIS A 294 -1.62 9.57 -4.27
N SER A 295 -0.42 9.65 -4.85
CA SER A 295 -0.27 9.69 -6.31
C SER A 295 -0.76 8.41 -6.99
N GLY A 296 -0.44 7.23 -6.45
CA GLY A 296 -0.84 5.95 -7.06
C GLY A 296 -2.35 5.74 -7.07
N ILE A 297 -3.03 6.14 -5.98
CA ILE A 297 -4.50 6.09 -5.89
C ILE A 297 -5.13 7.07 -6.87
N LEU A 298 -4.68 8.32 -6.89
CA LEU A 298 -5.31 9.36 -7.72
C LEU A 298 -5.09 9.13 -9.21
N LEU A 299 -3.90 8.71 -9.65
CA LEU A 299 -3.67 8.31 -11.04
C LEU A 299 -4.70 7.27 -11.52
N THR A 300 -4.94 6.27 -10.67
CA THR A 300 -5.90 5.21 -10.97
C THR A 300 -7.34 5.71 -10.94
N LEU A 301 -7.73 6.54 -9.96
CA LEU A 301 -9.10 7.02 -9.82
C LEU A 301 -9.49 8.04 -10.88
N ASP A 302 -8.55 8.90 -11.27
CA ASP A 302 -8.74 9.89 -12.33
C ASP A 302 -8.61 9.26 -13.73
N GLY A 303 -8.31 7.96 -13.80
CA GLY A 303 -8.34 7.19 -15.05
C GLY A 303 -7.24 7.57 -16.03
N ILE A 304 -6.10 8.01 -15.52
CA ILE A 304 -4.94 8.34 -16.35
C ILE A 304 -4.40 7.05 -16.95
N ASP A 305 -4.29 6.97 -18.28
CA ASP A 305 -3.75 5.78 -18.94
C ASP A 305 -2.24 5.65 -18.61
N PRO A 306 -1.76 4.51 -18.06
CA PRO A 306 -0.34 4.31 -17.76
C PRO A 306 0.59 4.44 -18.97
N THR A 307 0.08 4.33 -20.20
CA THR A 307 0.86 4.47 -21.44
C THR A 307 1.02 5.92 -21.89
N GLU A 308 0.21 6.86 -21.38
CA GLU A 308 0.30 8.28 -21.71
C GLU A 308 1.34 8.99 -20.83
N THR A 309 2.62 8.74 -21.10
CA THR A 309 3.76 9.15 -20.25
C THR A 309 3.74 10.63 -19.85
N ASP A 310 3.40 11.53 -20.76
CA ASP A 310 3.37 12.97 -20.49
C ASP A 310 2.20 13.38 -19.58
N LYS A 311 1.04 12.74 -19.73
CA LYS A 311 -0.11 12.96 -18.85
C LYS A 311 0.16 12.39 -17.46
N VAL A 312 0.72 11.19 -17.38
CA VAL A 312 1.14 10.58 -16.12
C VAL A 312 2.13 11.49 -15.39
N LYS A 313 3.16 12.00 -16.08
CA LYS A 313 4.14 12.92 -15.51
C LYS A 313 3.50 14.21 -15.00
N SER A 314 2.60 14.81 -15.79
CA SER A 314 1.90 16.04 -15.42
C SER A 314 1.00 15.85 -14.20
N ALA A 315 0.24 14.74 -14.16
CA ALA A 315 -0.61 14.38 -13.03
C ALA A 315 0.21 14.09 -11.76
N LEU A 316 1.29 13.32 -11.87
CA LEU A 316 2.22 13.04 -10.78
C LEU A 316 2.78 14.33 -10.17
N TYR A 317 3.11 15.33 -10.99
CA TYR A 317 3.59 16.62 -10.50
C TYR A 317 2.54 17.33 -9.65
N GLY A 318 1.29 17.42 -10.13
CA GLY A 318 0.17 18.00 -9.39
C GLY A 318 -0.09 17.28 -8.06
N TYR A 319 -0.25 15.96 -8.10
CA TYR A 319 -0.51 15.17 -6.90
C TYR A 319 0.63 15.22 -5.88
N THR A 320 1.88 15.40 -6.33
CA THR A 320 3.03 15.55 -5.44
C THR A 320 3.04 16.92 -4.76
N ILE A 321 2.62 17.98 -5.46
CA ILE A 321 2.41 19.31 -4.87
C ILE A 321 1.32 19.24 -3.80
N ASP A 322 0.19 18.59 -4.10
CA ASP A 322 -0.91 18.43 -3.15
C ASP A 322 -0.48 17.65 -1.91
N ALA A 323 0.25 16.54 -2.11
CA ALA A 323 0.80 15.75 -1.01
C ALA A 323 1.78 16.55 -0.15
N LYS A 324 2.66 17.34 -0.77
CA LYS A 324 3.60 18.22 -0.05
C LYS A 324 2.86 19.28 0.76
N LYS A 325 1.84 19.91 0.18
CA LYS A 325 0.99 20.89 0.88
C LYS A 325 0.38 20.25 2.12
N ARG A 326 -0.21 19.06 1.98
CA ARG A 326 -0.82 18.33 3.09
C ARG A 326 0.17 17.99 4.20
N LEU A 327 1.38 17.54 3.85
CA LEU A 327 2.43 17.29 4.84
C LEU A 327 2.83 18.59 5.56
N SER A 328 2.98 19.68 4.82
CA SER A 328 3.37 20.99 5.38
C SER A 328 2.32 21.56 6.33
N GLU A 329 1.02 21.39 6.03
CA GLU A 329 -0.09 21.81 6.90
C GLU A 329 -0.08 21.10 8.27
N ILE A 330 0.45 19.87 8.32
CA ILE A 330 0.54 19.09 9.56
C ILE A 330 1.83 19.41 10.31
N THR A 331 2.93 19.66 9.59
CA THR A 331 4.23 20.02 10.19
C THR A 331 4.20 21.41 10.83
N LEU A 332 3.41 22.34 10.31
CA LEU A 332 3.16 23.62 10.98
C LEU A 332 2.34 23.34 12.24
N PRO A 333 2.82 23.72 13.44
CA PRO A 333 1.98 23.65 14.63
C PRO A 333 0.71 24.44 14.34
N SER A 334 -0.43 23.90 14.78
CA SER A 334 -1.59 24.71 15.11
C SER A 334 -1.11 25.86 16.01
N LEU A 335 -0.85 27.03 15.41
CA LEU A 335 -0.66 28.29 16.11
C LEU A 335 -1.95 28.72 16.85
N ALA A 336 -2.99 27.88 16.85
CA ALA A 336 -4.26 28.11 17.51
C ALA A 336 -4.40 27.39 18.87
N GLU A 337 -3.41 26.61 19.31
CA GLU A 337 -3.45 25.91 20.62
C GLU A 337 -2.48 26.48 21.67
N THR A 338 -1.80 27.61 21.38
CA THR A 338 -0.92 28.29 22.36
C THR A 338 -1.56 29.53 23.02
N GLU A 339 -2.85 29.78 22.79
CA GLU A 339 -3.62 30.87 23.44
C GLU A 339 -4.91 30.37 24.11
N ARG A 340 -4.83 29.35 24.97
CA ARG A 340 -5.88 29.07 25.98
C ARG A 340 -5.29 28.77 27.35
#